data_AF-A0A3A5V5K1-F1
#
_entry.id   AF-A0A3A5V5K1-F1
#
_cell.length_a   1.000
_cell.length_b   1.000
_cell.length_c   1.000
_cell.angle_alpha   90.00
_cell.angle_beta   90.00
_cell.angle_gamma   90.00
#
_symmetry.space_group_name_H-M   'P 1'
#
loop_
_entity.id
_entity.type
_entity.pdbx_description
1 polymer ?
#
loop_
_entity_poly.entity_id
_entity_poly.type
_entity_poly.pdbx_seq_one_letter_code
_entity_poly.pdbx_strand_id
1 'polypeptide(L)'
;MADEQLTKNLAYFVLVLVFVGMAYIIAKRAGENRQSMLDAAAPKVAGEDTLEGGAKNPSQFDEPDEDALEEMAELLGEDDED
;
A
#
# COMPACT_ATOMS: atom_id res chain seq x y z
N MET A 1 -38.12 15.90 -35.18
CA MET A 1 -36.86 16.08 -34.42
C MET A 1 -37.29 16.51 -33.02
N ALA A 2 -36.81 15.85 -31.97
CA ALA A 2 -37.09 16.33 -30.61
C ALA A 2 -36.53 17.74 -30.46
N ASP A 3 -37.22 18.59 -29.70
CA ASP A 3 -36.79 19.96 -29.46
C ASP A 3 -35.34 19.98 -28.91
N GLU A 4 -34.47 20.75 -29.55
CA GLU A 4 -33.04 20.76 -29.25
C GLU A 4 -32.78 21.26 -27.82
N GLN A 5 -33.58 22.23 -27.37
CA GLN A 5 -33.49 22.79 -26.02
C GLN A 5 -33.96 21.77 -24.97
N LEU A 6 -35.06 21.06 -25.23
CA LEU A 6 -35.51 19.96 -24.39
C LEU A 6 -34.44 18.87 -24.27
N THR A 7 -33.79 18.51 -25.38
CA THR A 7 -32.73 17.49 -25.42
C THR A 7 -31.51 17.91 -24.60
N LYS A 8 -31.06 19.17 -24.74
CA LYS A 8 -29.95 19.73 -23.95
C LYS A 8 -30.28 19.76 -22.47
N ASN A 9 -31.46 20.25 -22.11
CA ASN A 9 -31.88 20.33 -20.71
C ASN A 9 -31.96 18.95 -20.05
N LEU A 10 -32.51 17.96 -20.76
CA LEU A 10 -32.56 16.58 -20.28
C LEU A 10 -31.16 16.00 -20.08
N ALA A 11 -30.24 16.22 -21.03
CA ALA A 11 -28.87 15.76 -20.92
C ALA A 11 -28.15 16.37 -19.70
N TYR A 12 -28.30 17.69 -19.47
CA TYR A 12 -27.72 18.34 -18.29
C TYR A 12 -28.32 17.82 -16.97
N PHE A 13 -29.63 17.57 -16.92
CA PHE A 13 -30.27 16.98 -15.75
C PHE A 13 -29.72 15.60 -15.42
N VAL A 14 -29.60 14.74 -16.43
CA VAL A 14 -29.01 13.41 -16.27
C VAL A 14 -27.56 13.51 -15.80
N LEU A 15 -26.78 14.43 -16.36
CA LEU A 15 -25.39 14.64 -15.97
C LEU A 15 -25.26 15.06 -14.51
N VAL A 16 -26.11 15.98 -14.04
CA VAL A 16 -26.13 16.41 -12.63
C VAL A 16 -26.50 15.23 -11.71
N LEU A 17 -27.50 14.43 -12.07
CA LEU A 17 -27.90 13.27 -11.27
C LEU A 17 -26.78 12.24 -11.16
N VAL A 18 -26.10 11.94 -12.28
CA VAL A 18 -24.95 11.02 -12.29
C VAL A 18 -23.80 11.57 -11.46
N PHE A 19 -23.50 12.86 -11.58
CA PHE A 19 -22.45 13.51 -10.79
C PHE A 19 -22.73 13.43 -9.28
N VAL A 20 -23.94 13.77 -8.86
CA VAL A 20 -24.35 13.69 -7.44
C VAL A 20 -24.30 12.24 -6.94
N GLY A 21 -24.74 11.28 -7.76
CA GLY A 21 -24.66 9.85 -7.43
C GLY A 21 -23.22 9.38 -7.22
N MET A 22 -22.31 9.76 -8.09
CA MET A 22 -20.88 9.45 -7.94
C MET A 22 -20.28 10.12 -6.70
N ALA A 23 -20.56 11.39 -6.47
CA ALA A 23 -20.08 12.12 -5.30
C ALA A 23 -20.53 11.45 -3.99
N TYR A 24 -21.77 10.96 -3.92
CA TYR A 24 -22.29 10.23 -2.76
C TYR A 24 -21.56 8.90 -2.54
N ILE A 25 -21.33 8.11 -3.60
CA ILE A 25 -20.62 6.83 -3.51
C ILE A 25 -19.17 7.04 -3.04
N ILE A 26 -18.49 8.05 -3.58
CA ILE A 26 -17.13 8.40 -3.18
C ILE A 26 -17.11 8.84 -1.72
N ALA A 27 -18.03 9.71 -1.30
CA ALA A 27 -18.10 10.17 0.09
C ALA A 27 -18.33 9.00 1.07
N LYS A 28 -19.19 8.04 0.71
CA LYS A 28 -19.43 6.83 1.51
C LYS A 28 -18.17 5.96 1.63
N ARG A 29 -17.47 5.71 0.53
CA ARG A 29 -16.24 4.90 0.50
C ARG A 29 -15.04 5.61 1.14
N ALA A 30 -14.99 6.93 1.07
CA ALA A 30 -13.95 7.72 1.70
C ALA A 30 -13.97 7.60 3.23
N GLY A 31 -15.15 7.42 3.84
CA GLY A 31 -15.27 7.17 5.28
C GLY A 31 -14.64 5.85 5.71
N GLU A 32 -14.88 4.78 4.95
CA GLU A 32 -14.34 3.44 5.21
C GLU A 32 -12.81 3.38 5.00
N ASN A 33 -12.30 4.02 3.94
CA ASN A 33 -10.86 4.11 3.68
C ASN A 33 -10.12 5.05 4.63
N ARG A 34 -10.82 6.00 5.27
CA ARG A 34 -10.20 6.89 6.25
C ARG A 34 -9.79 6.13 7.51
N GLN A 35 -10.59 5.14 7.94
CA GLN A 35 -10.25 4.35 9.11
C GLN A 35 -9.01 3.48 8.84
N SER A 36 -8.95 2.79 7.70
CA SER A 36 -7.78 1.98 7.33
C SER A 36 -6.52 2.81 7.12
N MET A 37 -6.63 4.03 6.57
CA MET A 37 -5.49 4.95 6.50
C MET A 37 -5.08 5.50 7.87
N LEU A 38 -6.02 5.77 8.77
CA LEU A 38 -5.72 6.21 10.13
C LEU A 38 -5.06 5.09 10.96
N ASP A 39 -5.51 3.85 10.78
CA ASP A 39 -4.92 2.67 11.43
C ASP A 39 -3.53 2.37 10.85
N ALA A 40 -3.34 2.51 9.53
CA ALA A 40 -2.03 2.35 8.89
C ALA A 40 -1.05 3.50 9.20
N ALA A 41 -1.58 4.71 9.43
CA ALA A 41 -0.79 5.88 9.82
C ALA A 41 -0.69 6.04 11.35
N ALA A 42 -1.29 5.13 12.12
CA ALA A 42 -1.16 5.13 13.57
C ALA A 42 0.32 4.92 13.93
N PRO A 43 0.85 5.66 14.92
CA PRO A 43 2.23 5.47 15.34
C PRO A 43 2.39 4.03 15.82
N LYS A 44 3.36 3.31 15.23
CA LYS A 44 3.68 1.94 15.62
C LYS A 44 3.91 1.90 17.13
N VAL A 45 3.07 1.16 17.84
CA VAL A 45 3.22 0.99 19.29
C VAL A 45 4.34 -0.02 19.52
N ALA A 46 5.35 0.39 20.30
CA ALA A 46 6.48 -0.48 20.63
C ALA A 46 5.97 -1.78 21.29
N GLY A 47 6.28 -2.93 20.68
CA GLY A 47 5.83 -4.25 21.13
C GLY A 47 4.72 -4.91 20.29
N GLU A 48 4.17 -4.22 19.29
CA GLU A 48 3.22 -4.82 18.32
C GLU A 48 3.89 -5.43 17.09
N ASP A 49 5.13 -5.03 16.77
CA ASP A 49 5.94 -5.79 15.82
C ASP A 49 6.21 -7.17 16.44
N THR A 50 5.93 -8.23 15.67
CA THR A 50 6.38 -9.58 16.01
C THR A 50 7.90 -9.55 16.04
N LEU A 51 8.47 -9.34 17.23
CA LEU A 51 9.89 -9.51 17.48
C LEU A 51 10.21 -10.99 17.28
N GLU A 52 10.57 -11.33 16.05
CA GLU A 52 11.17 -12.63 15.71
C GLU A 52 12.55 -12.81 16.37
N GLY A 53 13.03 -11.80 17.08
CA GLY A 53 14.14 -11.86 18.03
C GLY A 53 13.80 -12.66 19.28
N GLY A 54 13.42 -13.93 19.13
CA GLY A 54 13.48 -14.91 20.20
C GLY A 54 14.94 -15.24 20.55
N ALA A 55 15.17 -16.00 21.62
CA ALA A 55 16.49 -16.50 21.97
C ALA A 55 16.99 -17.47 20.88
N LYS A 56 17.67 -16.91 19.87
CA LYS A 56 18.35 -17.67 18.81
C LYS A 56 19.52 -18.42 19.45
N ASN A 57 19.62 -19.73 19.18
CA ASN A 57 20.72 -20.57 19.61
C ASN A 57 22.07 -19.93 19.20
N PRO A 58 22.96 -19.56 20.15
CA PRO A 58 24.22 -18.90 19.83
C PRO A 58 25.09 -19.66 18.83
N SER A 59 25.01 -21.00 18.80
CA SER A 59 25.82 -21.81 17.91
C SER A 59 25.49 -21.66 16.43
N GLN A 60 24.38 -21.00 16.08
CA GLN A 60 24.02 -20.69 14.69
C GLN A 60 24.85 -19.54 14.11
N PHE A 61 25.63 -18.85 14.94
CA PHE A 61 26.54 -17.78 14.54
C PHE A 61 28.01 -18.24 14.57
N ASP A 62 28.28 -19.51 14.86
CA ASP A 62 29.64 -20.05 14.93
C ASP A 62 30.27 -20.22 13.54
N GLU A 63 29.46 -20.50 12.51
CA GLU A 63 29.86 -20.56 11.10
C GLU A 63 28.87 -19.73 10.26
N PRO A 64 29.37 -18.94 9.29
CA PRO A 64 28.49 -18.24 8.35
C PRO A 64 27.75 -19.24 7.46
N ASP A 65 26.50 -18.96 7.15
CA ASP A 65 25.73 -19.71 6.18
C ASP A 65 26.12 -19.32 4.74
N GLU A 66 25.61 -20.08 3.76
CA GLU A 66 25.91 -19.86 2.34
C GLU A 66 25.54 -18.45 1.88
N ASP A 67 24.40 -17.93 2.36
CA ASP A 67 23.93 -16.57 2.06
C ASP A 67 24.89 -15.51 2.64
N ALA A 68 25.36 -15.67 3.89
CA ALA A 68 26.35 -14.76 4.47
C ALA A 68 27.72 -14.86 3.77
N LEU A 69 28.12 -16.05 3.30
CA LEU A 69 29.35 -16.22 2.54
C LEU A 69 29.30 -15.50 1.18
N GLU A 70 28.15 -15.54 0.50
CA GLU A 70 27.94 -14.83 -0.77
C GLU A 70 27.97 -13.31 -0.57
N GLU A 71 27.33 -12.79 0.49
CA GLU A 71 27.43 -11.36 0.85
C GLU A 71 28.87 -10.95 1.19
N MET A 72 29.65 -11.83 1.83
CA MET A 72 31.07 -11.57 2.08
C MET A 72 31.89 -11.54 0.79
N ALA A 73 31.63 -12.43 -0.18
CA ALA A 73 32.31 -12.43 -1.47
C ALA A 73 32.05 -11.13 -2.27
N GLU A 74 30.80 -10.65 -2.27
CA GLU A 74 30.43 -9.36 -2.88
C GLU A 74 31.15 -8.18 -2.18
N LEU A 75 31.24 -8.20 -0.85
CA LEU A 75 31.97 -7.18 -0.09
C LEU A 75 33.49 -7.22 -0.29
N LEU A 76 34.05 -8.39 -0.60
CA LEU A 76 35.46 -8.59 -0.92
C LEU A 76 35.79 -8.23 -2.38
N GLY A 77 34.78 -7.96 -3.21
CA GLY A 77 34.95 -7.68 -4.64
C GLY A 77 35.44 -8.89 -5.43
N GLU A 78 35.21 -10.11 -4.91
CA GLU A 78 35.58 -11.35 -5.61
C GLU A 78 34.70 -11.59 -6.86
N ASP A 79 33.55 -10.91 -6.95
CA ASP A 79 32.70 -10.85 -8.15
C ASP A 79 33.15 -9.80 -9.18
N ASP A 80 34.13 -8.94 -8.85
CA ASP A 80 34.69 -7.92 -9.77
C ASP A 80 35.88 -8.42 -10.61
N GLU A 81 36.27 -9.71 -10.48
CA GLU A 81 37.29 -10.34 -11.34
C GLU A 81 36.72 -10.76 -12.71
N ASP A 82 36.35 -9.77 -13.54
CA ASP A 82 36.22 -9.87 -15.01
C ASP A 82 36.44 -8.51 -15.72
#